data_AF-A0A972ER79-F1
#
_entry.id   AF-A0A972ER79-F1
#
_cell.length_a   1.000
_cell.length_b   1.000
_cell.length_c   1.000
_cell.angle_alpha   90.00
_cell.angle_beta   90.00
_cell.angle_gamma   90.00
#
_symmetry.space_group_name_H-M   'P 1'
#
loop_
_entity.id
_entity.type
_entity.pdbx_description
1 polymer ?
#
loop_
_entity_poly.entity_id
_entity_poly.type
_entity_poly.pdbx_seq_one_letter_code
_entity_poly.pdbx_strand_id
1 'polypeptide(L)' 'YYFEGITPEVWQYQIGGYQVLDKYLKARKGRSLEDPRHILRVATALAKTIEVQKEIDALYPRVEENLIEFS' A
#
# COMPACT_ATOMS: atom_id res chain seq x y z
N TYR A 1 8.91 -11.25 -15.58
CA TYR A 1 7.58 -10.58 -15.57
C TYR A 1 7.82 -9.09 -15.55
N TYR A 2 7.20 -8.36 -16.47
CA TYR A 2 7.16 -6.91 -16.49
C TYR A 2 5.77 -6.47 -16.05
N PHE A 3 5.67 -5.54 -15.09
CA PHE A 3 4.40 -5.03 -14.57
C PHE A 3 4.30 -3.55 -14.92
N GLU A 4 3.36 -3.20 -15.78
CA GLU A 4 3.03 -1.80 -16.10
C GLU A 4 1.92 -1.29 -15.16
N GLY A 5 1.84 0.03 -14.99
CA GLY A 5 0.77 0.68 -14.22
C GLY A 5 0.94 0.65 -12.70
N ILE A 6 2.06 0.16 -12.18
CA ILE A 6 2.39 0.26 -10.74
C ILE A 6 3.16 1.56 -10.52
N THR A 7 2.58 2.49 -9.76
CA THR A 7 3.23 3.77 -9.44
C THR A 7 4.42 3.55 -8.48
N PRO A 8 5.42 4.46 -8.46
CA PRO A 8 6.51 4.38 -7.49
C PRO A 8 6.04 4.34 -6.03
N GLU A 9 4.95 5.05 -5.72
CA GLU A 9 4.34 5.08 -4.38
C GLU A 9 3.80 3.69 -3.98
N VAL A 10 3.10 3.01 -4.89
CA VAL A 10 2.62 1.64 -4.67
C VAL A 10 3.78 0.65 -4.58
N TRP A 11 4.80 0.80 -5.43
CA TRP A 11 5.99 -0.05 -5.40
C TRP A 11 6.73 0.07 -4.07
N GLN A 12 6.92 1.29 -3.58
CA GLN A 12 7.68 1.60 -2.37
C GLN A 12 6.86 1.43 -1.09
N TYR A 13 5.58 1.07 -1.17
CA TYR A 13 4.74 0.93 0.01
C TYR A 13 5.28 -0.13 0.99
N GLN A 14 5.36 0.24 2.27
CA GLN A 14 5.90 -0.58 3.33
C GLN A 14 4.88 -0.85 4.43
N ILE A 15 4.93 -2.07 4.97
CA ILE A 15 4.26 -2.43 6.22
C ILE A 15 5.34 -2.89 7.19
N GLY A 16 5.52 -2.12 8.27
CA GLY A 16 6.73 -2.21 9.10
C GLY A 16 7.97 -1.90 8.25
N GLY A 17 9.04 -2.69 8.40
CA GLY A 17 10.27 -2.55 7.60
C GLY A 17 10.26 -3.28 6.25
N TYR A 18 9.11 -3.76 5.77
CA TYR A 18 9.05 -4.58 4.56
C TYR A 18 8.32 -3.88 3.42
N GLN A 19 9.01 -3.72 2.29
CA GLN A 19 8.39 -3.35 1.02
C GLN A 19 7.57 -4.52 0.48
N VAL A 20 6.25 -4.34 0.39
CA VAL A 20 5.29 -5.44 0.22
C VAL A 20 5.48 -6.18 -1.10
N LEU A 21 5.50 -5.45 -2.23
CA LEU A 21 5.63 -6.04 -3.56
C LEU A 21 7.00 -6.69 -3.78
N ASP A 22 8.08 -6.04 -3.34
CA ASP A 22 9.44 -6.56 -3.43
C ASP A 22 9.59 -7.87 -2.62
N LYS A 23 9.14 -7.88 -1.36
CA LYS A 23 9.17 -9.09 -0.52
C LYS A 23 8.34 -10.21 -1.11
N TYR A 24 7.15 -9.92 -1.64
CA TYR A 24 6.27 -10.90 -2.28
C TYR A 24 6.95 -11.57 -3.49
N LEU A 25 7.58 -10.77 -4.35
CA LEU A 25 8.29 -11.22 -5.55
C LEU A 25 9.54 -12.03 -5.19
N LYS A 26 10.36 -11.55 -4.25
CA LYS A 26 11.57 -12.25 -3.78
C LYS A 26 11.24 -13.62 -3.21
N ALA A 27 10.17 -13.74 -2.41
CA ALA A 27 9.72 -15.02 -1.84
C ALA A 27 9.28 -16.05 -2.90
N ARG A 28 9.02 -15.62 -4.14
CA ARG A 28 8.53 -16.47 -5.25
C ARG A 28 9.54 -16.58 -6.40
N LYS A 29 10.73 -16.01 -6.24
CA LYS A 29 11.82 -16.14 -7.23
C LYS A 29 12.16 -17.62 -7.43
N GLY A 30 12.27 -18.05 -8.68
CA GLY A 30 12.58 -19.45 -9.03
C GLY A 30 11.36 -20.38 -9.08
N ARG A 31 10.17 -19.90 -8.72
CA ARG A 31 8.90 -20.59 -9.00
C ARG A 31 8.19 -19.91 -10.17
N SER A 32 7.43 -20.67 -10.96
CA SER A 32 6.49 -20.05 -11.89
C SER A 32 5.52 -19.19 -11.07
N LEU A 33 5.25 -17.96 -11.51
CA LEU A 33 4.18 -17.16 -10.91
C LEU A 33 2.88 -17.82 -11.37
N GLU A 34 2.33 -18.69 -10.51
CA GLU A 34 1.11 -19.45 -10.83
C GLU A 34 -0.07 -18.54 -11.18
N ASP A 35 -0.08 -17.30 -10.68
CA ASP A 35 -1.06 -16.29 -11.06
C ASP A 35 -0.49 -14.86 -11.02
N PRO A 36 -0.06 -14.30 -12.17
CA PRO A 36 0.34 -12.89 -12.29
C PRO A 36 -0.79 -11.91 -11.92
N ARG A 37 -2.07 -12.34 -11.99
CA ARG A 37 -3.20 -11.49 -11.59
C ARG A 37 -3.23 -11.27 -10.08
N HIS A 38 -2.72 -12.21 -9.30
CA HIS A 38 -2.69 -12.07 -7.85
C HIS A 38 -1.84 -10.88 -7.41
N ILE A 39 -0.66 -10.71 -8.00
CA ILE A 39 0.21 -9.57 -7.64
C ILE A 39 -0.38 -8.24 -8.13
N LEU A 40 -1.08 -8.22 -9.27
CA LEU A 40 -1.82 -7.03 -9.70
C LEU A 40 -2.93 -6.68 -8.70
N ARG A 41 -3.68 -7.66 -8.18
CA ARG A 41 -4.68 -7.44 -7.13
C ARG A 41 -4.06 -6.89 -5.84
N VAL A 42 -2.87 -7.38 -5.46
CA VAL A 42 -2.13 -6.82 -4.31
C VAL A 42 -1.74 -5.37 -4.59
N ALA A 43 -1.20 -5.06 -5.77
CA ALA A 43 -0.85 -3.69 -6.14
C ALA A 43 -2.07 -2.75 -6.14
N THR A 44 -3.22 -3.20 -6.66
CA THR A 44 -4.49 -2.45 -6.59
C THR A 44 -4.95 -2.23 -5.15
N ALA A 45 -4.84 -3.23 -4.29
CA ALA A 45 -5.19 -3.09 -2.89
C ALA A 45 -4.29 -2.06 -2.18
N LEU A 46 -2.98 -2.08 -2.44
CA LEU A 46 -2.03 -1.10 -1.91
C LEU A 46 -2.35 0.32 -2.38
N ALA A 47 -2.66 0.49 -3.67
CA ALA A 47 -3.10 1.79 -4.20
C ALA A 47 -4.33 2.31 -3.44
N LYS A 48 -5.33 1.45 -3.21
CA LYS A 48 -6.52 1.85 -2.47
C LYS A 48 -6.24 2.16 -1.00
N THR A 49 -5.33 1.41 -0.37
CA THR A 49 -4.88 1.70 1.00
C THR A 49 -4.25 3.09 1.09
N ILE A 50 -3.37 3.45 0.14
CA ILE A 50 -2.73 4.76 0.09
C ILE A 50 -3.78 5.88 -0.03
N GLU A 51 -4.77 5.72 -0.90
CA GLU A 51 -5.87 6.68 -1.04
C GLU A 51 -6.62 6.89 0.28
N VAL A 52 -7.03 5.79 0.92
CA VAL A 52 -7.78 5.84 2.19
C VAL A 52 -6.93 6.44 3.31
N GLN A 53 -5.63 6.13 3.37
CA GLN A 53 -4.73 6.75 4.36
C GLN A 53 -4.66 8.27 4.17
N LYS A 54 -4.55 8.76 2.93
CA LYS A 54 -4.56 10.20 2.63
C LYS A 54 -5.88 10.86 3.02
N GLU A 55 -7.01 10.18 2.80
CA GLU A 55 -8.33 10.67 3.24
C GLU A 55 -8.38 10.78 4.78
N ILE A 56 -7.88 9.77 5.49
CA ILE A 56 -7.81 9.78 6.97
C ILE A 56 -6.91 10.92 7.46
N ASP A 57 -5.71 11.06 6.89
CA ASP A 57 -4.74 12.11 7.27
C ASP A 57 -5.33 13.51 7.07
N ALA A 58 -6.15 13.72 6.03
CA ALA A 58 -6.82 14.98 5.78
C ALA A 58 -7.96 15.28 6.78
N LEU A 59 -8.60 14.24 7.31
CA LEU A 59 -9.68 14.37 8.30
C LEU A 59 -9.14 14.51 9.73
N TYR A 60 -7.98 13.95 10.03
CA TYR A 60 -7.43 13.83 11.37
C TYR A 60 -7.30 15.17 12.14
N PRO A 61 -6.79 16.28 11.55
CA PRO A 61 -6.66 17.55 12.26
C PRO A 61 -8.00 18.09 12.77
N ARG A 62 -9.07 17.92 11.99
CA ARG A 62 -10.42 18.39 12.37
C ARG A 62 -10.96 17.59 13.57
N VAL A 63 -10.62 16.31 13.66
CA VAL A 63 -11.02 15.48 14.81
C VAL A 63 -10.19 15.84 16.04
N GLU A 64 -8.90 16.09 15.87
CA GLU A 64 -7.98 16.47 16.94
C GLU A 64 -8.36 17.82 17.59
N GLU A 65 -8.73 18.83 16.80
CA GLU A 65 -9.22 20.12 17.30
C GLU A 65 -10.46 19.97 18.20
N ASN A 66 -11.41 19.09 17.86
CA ASN A 66 -12.61 18.83 18.65
C ASN A 66 -12.32 18.03 19.95
N LEU A 67 -11.17 17.37 20.05
CA LEU A 67 -10.79 16.55 21.21
C LEU A 67 -9.93 17.31 22.24
N ILE A 68 -9.27 18.40 21.82
CA ILE A 68 -8.41 19.23 22.68
C ILE A 68 -9.21 20.30 23.46
N GLU A 69 -10.52 20.43 23.23
CA GLU A 69 -11.43 21.13 24.15
C GLU A 69 -11.57 20.36 25.48
N PHE A 70 -10.49 20.28 26.25
CA PHE A 70 -10.55 20.04 27.67
C PHE A 70 -10.82 21.37 28.36
N SER A 71 -11.99 21.43 29.00
CA SER A 71 -12.38 22.39 30.04
C SER A 71 -11.26 22.77 31.00
#